data_AF-A0A7N0ZY23-F1
#
_entry.id   AF-A0A7N0ZY23-F1
#
_cell.length_a   1.000
_cell.length_b   1.000
_cell.length_c   1.000
_cell.angle_alpha   90.00
_cell.angle_beta   90.00
_cell.angle_gamma   90.00
#
_symmetry.space_group_name_H-M   'P 1'
#
loop_
_entity.id
_entity.type
_entity.pdbx_description
1 polymer ?
#
loop_
_entity_poly.entity_id
_entity_poly.type
_entity_poly.pdbx_seq_one_letter_code
_entity_poly.pdbx_strand_id
1 'polypeptide(L)'
;MLTNPKAFAVIGKLPYGQTFFGRPTGRCSDGRLIVDFLAETYGLPFMPPYLNISKPEEGLKGTNFAVAGATALDKDFFGKLGVGSLLWTNNSLAAQVGWFKKLKPSLCATQKDCGAYLKKSLFLVGEIGANDYNYVAFTGASDQQLKDMVPQVIGSISNAVTALVEEGAVHVVVPGNVPLGCSAVYLTFLQSDDKKDYDRHGCLNAFNSLAIAHNQQLVAALAKLRRAHPQARIMYADYYKAAMRFIYAPAHFGKLQNLKTNTYHFAWFWYVGQVFIGSVRFKIKLKIIGLLESISSTPKIEPFYSNSVLAELIYFFMVGSKN
;
A
#
# COMPACT_ATOMS: atom_id res chain seq x y z
N MET A 1 10.02 -9.01 8.23
CA MET A 1 8.98 -8.18 8.85
C MET A 1 8.67 -6.99 7.97
N LEU A 2 7.53 -6.94 7.27
CA LEU A 2 7.13 -5.70 6.58
C LEU A 2 6.61 -4.62 7.54
N THR A 3 6.60 -4.98 8.82
CA THR A 3 6.35 -4.18 10.03
C THR A 3 6.89 -4.97 11.21
N ASN A 4 7.37 -4.30 12.25
CA ASN A 4 7.61 -4.95 13.54
C ASN A 4 6.26 -5.41 14.15
N PRO A 5 5.97 -6.72 14.31
CA PRO A 5 4.73 -7.18 14.93
C PRO A 5 4.59 -6.72 16.38
N LYS A 6 5.68 -6.25 17.04
CA LYS A 6 5.60 -5.59 18.35
C LYS A 6 5.00 -4.18 18.29
N ALA A 7 5.17 -3.46 17.17
CA ALA A 7 4.56 -2.15 16.97
C ALA A 7 3.11 -2.26 16.47
N PHE A 8 2.76 -3.40 15.86
CA PHE A 8 1.44 -3.63 15.28
C PHE A 8 0.96 -5.07 15.56
N ALA A 9 0.51 -5.31 16.79
CA ALA A 9 0.17 -6.66 17.26
C ALA A 9 -0.95 -7.32 16.43
N VAL A 10 -1.82 -6.51 15.83
CA VAL A 10 -2.96 -6.98 15.01
C VAL A 10 -2.49 -7.76 13.78
N ILE A 11 -1.49 -7.27 13.04
CA ILE A 11 -0.94 -7.95 11.84
C ILE A 11 -0.03 -9.14 12.15
N GLY A 12 0.24 -9.38 13.43
CA GLY A 12 0.95 -10.55 13.93
C GLY A 12 0.04 -11.77 14.17
N LYS A 13 -1.27 -11.66 13.92
CA LYS A 13 -2.24 -12.74 14.17
C LYS A 13 -2.97 -13.15 12.89
N LEU A 14 -3.65 -14.31 12.91
CA LEU A 14 -4.60 -14.63 11.85
C LEU A 14 -5.70 -13.57 11.85
N PRO A 15 -6.32 -13.31 10.69
CA PRO A 15 -6.20 -13.92 9.36
C PRO A 15 -5.07 -13.38 8.46
N TYR A 16 -4.16 -12.51 8.94
CA TYR A 16 -3.04 -12.06 8.11
C TYR A 16 -2.16 -13.25 7.66
N GLY A 17 -1.81 -13.28 6.37
CA GLY A 17 -1.06 -14.37 5.73
C GLY A 17 -1.77 -15.73 5.60
N GLN A 18 -3.04 -15.86 6.03
CA GLN A 18 -3.85 -17.09 5.93
C GLN A 18 -3.90 -17.73 4.53
N THR A 19 -4.21 -16.98 3.47
CA THR A 19 -4.58 -17.52 2.15
C THR A 19 -3.40 -17.94 1.29
N PHE A 20 -2.19 -17.43 1.56
CA PHE A 20 -1.00 -17.77 0.79
C PHE A 20 0.15 -18.31 1.65
N PHE A 21 0.42 -17.68 2.79
CA PHE A 21 1.55 -18.05 3.64
C PHE A 21 1.20 -19.11 4.69
N GLY A 22 -0.11 -19.31 4.97
CA GLY A 22 -0.61 -20.21 6.02
C GLY A 22 -0.24 -19.79 7.44
N ARG A 23 0.31 -18.58 7.62
CA ARG A 23 0.72 -18.02 8.91
C ARG A 23 0.80 -16.49 8.85
N PRO A 24 0.69 -15.79 9.99
CA PRO A 24 0.94 -14.36 10.06
C PRO A 24 2.34 -13.98 9.61
N THR A 25 2.42 -13.02 8.69
CA THR A 25 3.71 -12.51 8.14
C THR A 25 4.01 -11.07 8.56
N GLY A 26 3.11 -10.41 9.30
CA GLY A 26 3.20 -8.96 9.53
C GLY A 26 2.94 -8.15 8.26
N ARG A 27 2.11 -8.67 7.34
CA ARG A 27 1.66 -7.96 6.15
C ARG A 27 0.23 -7.51 6.39
N CYS A 28 -0.16 -6.33 5.94
CA CYS A 28 -1.57 -5.90 5.91
C CYS A 28 -2.34 -6.61 4.78
N SER A 29 -2.15 -7.92 4.65
CA SER A 29 -2.84 -8.81 3.71
C SER A 29 -2.99 -10.21 4.33
N ASP A 30 -4.06 -10.93 3.99
CA ASP A 30 -4.30 -12.33 4.32
C ASP A 30 -3.45 -13.22 3.42
N GLY A 31 -2.77 -12.64 2.44
CA GLY A 31 -1.76 -13.31 1.65
C GLY A 31 -0.74 -12.33 1.10
N ARG A 32 -0.56 -12.40 -0.21
CA ARG A 32 0.39 -11.57 -0.96
C ARG A 32 -0.06 -10.12 -1.02
N LEU A 33 0.91 -9.24 -1.19
CA LEU A 33 0.76 -7.82 -1.49
C LEU A 33 1.01 -7.59 -2.99
N ILE A 34 0.57 -6.45 -3.53
CA ILE A 34 0.80 -6.06 -4.95
C ILE A 34 2.27 -6.25 -5.34
N VAL A 35 3.17 -5.92 -4.43
CA VAL A 35 4.61 -6.04 -4.59
C VAL A 35 5.14 -7.46 -4.74
N ASP A 36 4.47 -8.44 -4.12
CA ASP A 36 4.84 -9.84 -4.27
C ASP A 36 4.43 -10.35 -5.66
N PHE A 37 3.28 -9.91 -6.17
CA PHE A 37 2.85 -10.21 -7.54
C PHE A 37 3.77 -9.59 -8.58
N LEU A 38 4.26 -8.36 -8.33
CA LEU A 38 5.27 -7.75 -9.18
C LEU A 38 6.57 -8.56 -9.15
N ALA A 39 7.07 -8.91 -7.96
CA ALA A 39 8.27 -9.74 -7.84
C ALA A 39 8.12 -11.06 -8.60
N GLU A 40 7.01 -11.77 -8.41
CA GLU A 40 6.70 -13.03 -9.11
C GLU A 40 6.63 -12.86 -10.63
N THR A 41 5.98 -11.81 -11.12
CA THR A 41 5.89 -11.50 -12.57
C THR A 41 7.27 -11.30 -13.18
N TYR A 42 8.18 -10.70 -12.42
CA TYR A 42 9.57 -10.53 -12.83
C TYR A 42 10.45 -11.72 -12.43
N GLY A 43 9.96 -12.80 -11.84
CA GLY A 43 10.78 -13.94 -11.42
C GLY A 43 11.81 -13.57 -10.33
N LEU A 44 11.52 -12.54 -9.54
CA LEU A 44 12.29 -12.14 -8.37
C LEU A 44 11.76 -12.85 -7.12
N PRO A 45 12.62 -13.14 -6.12
CA PRO A 45 12.16 -13.61 -4.82
C PRO A 45 11.32 -12.53 -4.13
N PHE A 46 10.55 -12.93 -3.11
CA PHE A 46 9.92 -11.95 -2.23
C PHE A 46 10.99 -11.09 -1.55
N MET A 47 10.82 -9.78 -1.66
CA MET A 47 11.80 -8.84 -1.14
C MET A 47 11.82 -8.89 0.39
N PRO A 48 12.99 -9.14 1.00
CA PRO A 48 13.12 -9.03 2.44
C PRO A 48 12.89 -7.57 2.87
N PRO A 49 12.31 -7.38 4.06
CA PRO A 49 12.16 -6.04 4.59
C PRO A 49 13.48 -5.49 5.11
N TYR A 50 13.74 -4.21 4.87
CA TYR A 50 15.02 -3.57 5.18
C TYR A 50 15.46 -3.78 6.63
N LEU A 51 14.55 -3.61 7.59
CA LEU A 51 14.84 -3.78 9.02
C LEU A 51 15.17 -5.22 9.43
N ASN A 52 14.98 -6.19 8.53
CA ASN A 52 15.35 -7.59 8.72
C ASN A 52 16.60 -7.99 7.92
N ILE A 53 17.16 -7.09 7.12
CA ILE A 53 18.40 -7.36 6.40
C ILE A 53 19.54 -7.37 7.40
N SER A 54 20.12 -8.55 7.60
CA SER A 54 21.26 -8.75 8.49
C SER A 54 22.57 -8.76 7.71
N LYS A 55 22.50 -9.16 6.44
CA LYS A 55 23.63 -9.18 5.52
C LYS A 55 23.28 -8.53 4.18
N PRO A 56 24.14 -7.68 3.62
CA PRO A 56 23.94 -7.02 2.33
C PRO A 56 23.39 -7.88 1.20
N GLU A 57 23.91 -9.10 1.07
CA GLU A 57 23.56 -10.03 0.00
C GLU A 57 22.08 -10.43 0.00
N GLU A 58 21.40 -10.33 1.15
CA GLU A 58 19.96 -10.58 1.28
C GLU A 58 19.15 -9.53 0.50
N GLY A 59 19.66 -8.30 0.37
CA GLY A 59 19.00 -7.20 -0.32
C GLY A 59 19.28 -7.10 -1.82
N LEU A 60 20.23 -7.88 -2.36
CA LEU A 60 20.68 -7.76 -3.77
C LEU A 60 19.59 -8.08 -4.80
N LYS A 61 18.65 -8.97 -4.46
CA LYS A 61 17.52 -9.32 -5.34
C LYS A 61 16.27 -8.46 -5.06
N GLY A 62 16.47 -7.40 -4.30
CA GLY A 62 15.47 -6.40 -3.96
C GLY A 62 15.26 -6.28 -2.46
N THR A 63 14.73 -5.14 -2.04
CA THR A 63 14.49 -4.80 -0.63
C THR A 63 13.21 -4.00 -0.51
N ASN A 64 12.44 -4.29 0.54
CA ASN A 64 11.25 -3.54 0.87
C ASN A 64 11.49 -2.64 2.10
N PHE A 65 11.40 -1.33 1.89
CA PHE A 65 11.62 -0.31 2.93
C PHE A 65 10.32 0.16 3.56
N ALA A 66 9.18 -0.31 3.08
CA ALA A 66 7.87 0.14 3.52
C ALA A 66 7.59 -0.21 4.98
N VAL A 67 6.81 0.66 5.62
CA VAL A 67 6.31 0.47 6.98
C VAL A 67 4.82 0.80 6.98
N ALA A 68 4.00 -0.09 7.52
CA ALA A 68 2.57 0.21 7.72
C ALA A 68 2.40 1.42 8.64
N GLY A 69 1.45 2.29 8.31
CA GLY A 69 1.22 3.54 9.05
C GLY A 69 2.20 4.66 8.70
N ALA A 70 3.18 4.43 7.81
CA ALA A 70 4.10 5.47 7.39
C ALA A 70 3.39 6.60 6.62
N THR A 71 3.82 7.82 6.89
CA THR A 71 3.35 9.05 6.27
C THR A 71 4.36 9.55 5.24
N ALA A 72 3.90 10.32 4.26
CA ALA A 72 4.78 11.07 3.39
C ALA A 72 5.49 12.18 4.18
N LEU A 73 4.76 12.87 5.05
CA LEU A 73 5.26 13.92 5.92
C LEU A 73 5.95 13.36 7.17
N ASP A 74 6.88 14.12 7.73
CA ASP A 74 7.57 13.73 8.97
C ASP A 74 6.69 13.94 10.20
N LYS A 75 7.00 13.20 11.28
CA LYS A 75 6.26 13.27 12.55
C LYS A 75 6.12 14.69 13.11
N ASP A 76 7.10 15.56 12.87
CA ASP A 76 7.07 16.95 13.34
C ASP A 76 5.88 17.73 12.77
N PHE A 77 5.46 17.43 11.53
CA PHE A 77 4.26 18.01 10.94
C PHE A 77 3.02 17.67 11.78
N PHE A 78 2.84 16.39 12.10
CA PHE A 78 1.71 15.92 12.92
C PHE A 78 1.80 16.38 14.38
N GLY A 79 3.02 16.56 14.90
CA GLY A 79 3.25 17.16 16.21
C GLY A 79 2.73 18.59 16.30
N LYS A 80 2.98 19.41 15.26
CA LYS A 80 2.45 20.79 15.17
C LYS A 80 0.93 20.84 15.04
N LEU A 81 0.32 19.81 14.45
CA LEU A 81 -1.13 19.64 14.39
C LEU A 81 -1.75 19.08 15.67
N GLY A 82 -0.94 18.72 16.68
CA GLY A 82 -1.43 18.12 17.93
C GLY A 82 -1.85 16.65 17.80
N VAL A 83 -1.58 15.99 16.66
CA VAL A 83 -1.99 14.60 16.38
C VAL A 83 -0.80 13.63 16.35
N GLY A 84 0.41 14.09 16.69
CA GLY A 84 1.62 13.27 16.63
C GLY A 84 1.62 12.03 17.53
N SER A 85 0.79 11.99 18.59
CA SER A 85 0.59 10.82 19.45
C SER A 85 -0.24 9.71 18.79
N LEU A 86 -1.00 10.03 17.74
CA LEU A 86 -1.80 9.06 16.99
C LEU A 86 -0.97 8.27 15.98
N LEU A 87 0.23 8.76 15.63
CA LEU A 87 1.10 8.10 14.67
C LEU A 87 1.57 6.75 15.19
N TRP A 88 1.36 5.71 14.39
CA TRP A 88 1.80 4.36 14.74
C TRP A 88 3.30 4.14 14.52
N THR A 89 3.93 5.01 13.73
CA THR A 89 5.34 4.92 13.40
C THR A 89 5.93 6.30 13.14
N ASN A 90 7.23 6.45 13.38
CA ASN A 90 8.01 7.62 12.98
C ASN A 90 8.76 7.39 11.66
N ASN A 91 8.48 6.28 10.96
CA ASN A 91 9.21 5.88 9.76
C ASN A 91 8.58 6.48 8.51
N SER A 92 8.67 7.82 8.38
CA SER A 92 8.18 8.57 7.23
C SER A 92 8.83 8.12 5.91
N LEU A 93 8.29 8.59 4.78
CA LEU A 93 8.90 8.38 3.46
C LEU A 93 10.36 8.87 3.41
N ALA A 94 10.68 9.99 4.05
CA ALA A 94 12.04 10.50 4.14
C ALA A 94 12.96 9.52 4.91
N ALA A 95 12.50 8.93 6.00
CA ALA A 95 13.24 7.91 6.73
C ALA A 95 13.52 6.67 5.85
N GLN A 96 12.52 6.23 5.06
CA GLN A 96 12.65 5.10 4.15
C GLN A 96 13.64 5.36 3.00
N VAL A 97 13.66 6.58 2.45
CA VAL A 97 14.70 7.02 1.50
C VAL A 97 16.07 7.01 2.16
N GLY A 98 16.17 7.49 3.42
CA GLY A 98 17.41 7.45 4.20
C GLY A 98 17.94 6.02 4.41
N TRP A 99 17.06 5.05 4.63
CA TRP A 99 17.43 3.64 4.72
C TRP A 99 17.96 3.08 3.41
N PHE A 100 17.36 3.45 2.27
CA PHE A 100 17.90 3.08 0.96
C PHE A 100 19.30 3.66 0.76
N LYS A 101 19.52 4.94 1.08
CA LYS A 101 20.85 5.56 1.01
C LYS A 101 21.89 4.82 1.85
N LYS A 102 21.49 4.32 3.03
CA LYS A 102 22.35 3.50 3.91
C LYS A 102 22.63 2.11 3.33
N LEU A 103 21.66 1.47 2.67
CA LEU A 103 21.82 0.15 2.08
C LEU A 103 22.63 0.17 0.76
N LYS A 104 22.48 1.24 -0.02
CA LYS A 104 23.03 1.36 -1.38
C LYS A 104 24.51 1.00 -1.50
N PRO A 105 25.44 1.45 -0.62
CA PRO A 105 26.85 1.07 -0.71
C PRO A 105 27.10 -0.43 -0.63
N SER A 106 26.19 -1.18 0.01
CA SER A 106 26.25 -2.63 0.14
C SER A 106 25.63 -3.37 -1.06
N LEU A 107 24.84 -2.68 -1.89
CA LEU A 107 24.28 -3.21 -3.14
C LEU A 107 25.23 -2.98 -4.32
N CYS A 108 25.96 -1.86 -4.29
CA CYS A 108 26.89 -1.44 -5.32
C CYS A 108 27.92 -0.47 -4.72
N ALA A 109 29.21 -0.68 -5.03
CA ALA A 109 30.31 0.08 -4.41
C ALA A 109 30.82 1.23 -5.28
N THR A 110 30.97 1.01 -6.59
CA THR A 110 31.49 2.03 -7.51
C THR A 110 30.35 2.71 -8.28
N GLN A 111 30.59 3.91 -8.81
CA GLN A 111 29.62 4.61 -9.66
C GLN A 111 29.19 3.77 -10.88
N LYS A 112 30.13 3.01 -11.46
CA LYS A 112 29.86 2.09 -12.57
C LYS A 112 28.94 0.95 -12.15
N ASP A 113 29.23 0.30 -11.02
CA ASP A 113 28.42 -0.81 -10.51
C ASP A 113 27.03 -0.34 -10.12
N CYS A 114 26.92 0.82 -9.46
CA CYS A 114 25.64 1.41 -9.12
C CYS A 114 24.84 1.80 -10.36
N GLY A 115 25.48 2.36 -11.38
CA GLY A 115 24.83 2.64 -12.66
C GLY A 115 24.26 1.37 -13.29
N ALA A 116 25.01 0.27 -13.28
CA ALA A 116 24.56 -1.02 -13.82
C ALA A 116 23.40 -1.63 -13.01
N TYR A 117 23.51 -1.63 -11.68
CA TYR A 117 22.52 -2.23 -10.78
C TYR A 117 21.21 -1.43 -10.75
N LEU A 118 21.28 -0.10 -10.60
CA LEU A 118 20.12 0.78 -10.43
C LEU A 118 19.37 0.99 -11.75
N LYS A 119 20.05 0.94 -12.89
CA LYS A 119 19.42 0.98 -14.21
C LYS A 119 18.55 -0.26 -14.49
N LYS A 120 18.88 -1.40 -13.89
CA LYS A 120 18.05 -2.63 -13.93
C LYS A 120 17.03 -2.72 -12.80
N SER A 121 17.03 -1.73 -11.89
CA SER A 121 16.16 -1.72 -10.73
C SER A 121 14.84 -0.99 -10.98
N LEU A 122 13.74 -1.51 -10.43
CA LEU A 122 12.46 -0.82 -10.34
C LEU A 122 12.27 -0.25 -8.93
N PHE A 123 12.00 1.05 -8.85
CA PHE A 123 11.65 1.76 -7.63
C PHE A 123 10.14 1.97 -7.57
N LEU A 124 9.46 1.38 -6.59
CA LEU A 124 8.04 1.66 -6.33
C LEU A 124 7.96 2.60 -5.14
N VAL A 125 7.36 3.79 -5.28
CA VAL A 125 7.25 4.84 -4.24
C VAL A 125 5.77 5.10 -3.94
N GLY A 126 5.18 4.22 -3.15
CA GLY A 126 3.82 4.30 -2.67
C GLY A 126 3.02 2.99 -2.82
N GLU A 127 1.72 2.98 -2.56
CA GLU A 127 0.88 4.14 -2.21
C GLU A 127 1.41 4.81 -0.94
N ILE A 128 1.51 6.14 -0.89
CA ILE A 128 2.01 6.93 0.26
C ILE A 128 1.31 8.29 0.22
N GLY A 129 0.94 8.82 1.38
CA GLY A 129 0.11 10.03 1.49
C GLY A 129 -1.29 9.79 2.06
N ALA A 130 -1.90 8.63 1.83
CA ALA A 130 -3.21 8.32 2.42
C ALA A 130 -3.17 8.28 3.97
N ASN A 131 -2.08 7.81 4.59
CA ASN A 131 -1.92 7.87 6.05
C ASN A 131 -1.87 9.28 6.60
N ASP A 132 -1.28 10.21 5.84
CA ASP A 132 -1.21 11.61 6.23
C ASP A 132 -2.62 12.19 6.41
N TYR A 133 -3.56 11.78 5.56
CA TYR A 133 -4.97 12.14 5.69
C TYR A 133 -5.67 11.34 6.79
N ASN A 134 -5.44 10.03 6.87
CA ASN A 134 -6.10 9.14 7.85
C ASN A 134 -5.92 9.63 9.29
N TYR A 135 -4.68 9.94 9.68
CA TYR A 135 -4.39 10.37 11.06
C TYR A 135 -5.09 11.67 11.44
N VAL A 136 -5.41 12.53 10.46
CA VAL A 136 -6.09 13.81 10.66
C VAL A 136 -7.61 13.66 10.50
N ALA A 137 -8.07 12.84 9.55
CA ALA A 137 -9.49 12.59 9.32
C ALA A 137 -10.16 11.97 10.55
N PHE A 138 -9.49 11.03 11.22
CA PHE A 138 -10.04 10.39 12.44
C PHE A 138 -10.05 11.28 13.68
N THR A 139 -9.55 12.52 13.60
CA THR A 139 -9.75 13.52 14.66
C THR A 139 -10.96 14.43 14.39
N GLY A 140 -11.77 14.13 13.37
CA GLY A 140 -12.92 14.94 12.97
C GLY A 140 -12.54 16.16 12.12
N ALA A 141 -11.39 16.14 11.45
CA ALA A 141 -11.00 17.21 10.54
C ALA A 141 -11.97 17.32 9.35
N SER A 142 -12.23 18.56 8.93
CA SER A 142 -13.06 18.85 7.76
C SER A 142 -12.39 18.43 6.45
N ASP A 143 -13.20 18.20 5.41
CA ASP A 143 -12.72 17.93 4.05
C ASP A 143 -11.74 19.01 3.55
N GLN A 144 -12.00 20.28 3.86
CA GLN A 144 -11.12 21.38 3.46
C GLN A 144 -9.75 21.28 4.17
N GLN A 145 -9.71 21.00 5.47
CA GLN A 145 -8.45 20.82 6.20
C GLN A 145 -7.61 19.68 5.62
N LEU A 146 -8.25 18.58 5.22
CA LEU A 146 -7.55 17.46 4.58
C LEU A 146 -7.03 17.83 3.18
N LYS A 147 -7.82 18.56 2.39
CA LYS A 147 -7.42 19.06 1.06
C LYS A 147 -6.27 20.06 1.14
N ASP A 148 -6.24 20.89 2.17
CA ASP A 148 -5.17 21.88 2.41
C ASP A 148 -3.82 21.21 2.73
N MET A 149 -3.81 19.94 3.13
CA MET A 149 -2.59 19.15 3.34
C MET A 149 -2.01 18.57 2.03
N VAL A 150 -2.80 18.50 0.97
CA VAL A 150 -2.40 17.84 -0.29
C VAL A 150 -1.09 18.42 -0.86
N PRO A 151 -0.89 19.75 -0.94
CA PRO A 151 0.35 20.31 -1.47
C PRO A 151 1.60 19.88 -0.69
N GLN A 152 1.54 19.83 0.66
CA GLN A 152 2.67 19.39 1.49
C GLN A 152 2.96 17.90 1.25
N VAL A 153 1.93 17.05 1.21
CA VAL A 153 2.08 15.62 0.95
C VAL A 153 2.71 15.37 -0.42
N ILE A 154 2.21 16.01 -1.47
CA ILE A 154 2.75 15.91 -2.83
C ILE A 154 4.18 16.46 -2.91
N GLY A 155 4.47 17.53 -2.18
CA GLY A 155 5.83 18.07 -2.04
C GLY A 155 6.80 17.06 -1.46
N SER A 156 6.42 16.38 -0.37
CA SER A 156 7.26 15.34 0.24
C SER A 156 7.49 14.14 -0.69
N ILE A 157 6.44 13.67 -1.38
CA ILE A 157 6.56 12.61 -2.39
C ILE A 157 7.50 13.03 -3.52
N SER A 158 7.37 14.27 -3.98
CA SER A 158 8.23 14.81 -5.05
C SER A 158 9.70 14.85 -4.61
N ASN A 159 9.97 15.32 -3.39
CA ASN A 159 11.32 15.36 -2.82
C ASN A 159 11.93 13.95 -2.69
N ALA A 160 11.14 12.97 -2.26
CA ALA A 160 11.58 11.58 -2.18
C ALA A 160 11.94 11.02 -3.57
N VAL A 161 11.10 11.27 -4.58
CA VAL A 161 11.38 10.84 -5.96
C VAL A 161 12.64 11.52 -6.51
N THR A 162 12.80 12.83 -6.31
CA THR A 162 14.02 13.56 -6.68
C THR A 162 15.24 12.95 -6.02
N ALA A 163 15.21 12.73 -4.70
CA ALA A 163 16.33 12.15 -3.96
C ALA A 163 16.70 10.75 -4.49
N LEU A 164 15.72 9.92 -4.85
CA LEU A 164 16.01 8.60 -5.42
C LEU A 164 16.65 8.69 -6.81
N VAL A 165 16.17 9.61 -7.65
CA VAL A 165 16.73 9.84 -8.98
C VAL A 165 18.17 10.38 -8.89
N GLU A 166 18.44 11.30 -7.96
CA GLU A 166 19.79 11.79 -7.66
C GLU A 166 20.71 10.68 -7.15
N GLU A 167 20.16 9.69 -6.44
CA GLU A 167 20.89 8.49 -6.05
C GLU A 167 21.06 7.47 -7.19
N GLY A 168 20.55 7.73 -8.39
CA GLY A 168 20.74 6.92 -9.58
C GLY A 168 19.55 6.03 -9.96
N ALA A 169 18.39 6.18 -9.33
CA ALA A 169 17.18 5.47 -9.73
C ALA A 169 16.74 5.86 -11.16
N VAL A 170 16.58 4.86 -12.03
CA VAL A 170 16.17 5.08 -13.42
C VAL A 170 14.68 4.81 -13.62
N HIS A 171 14.16 3.70 -13.09
CA HIS A 171 12.75 3.34 -13.25
C HIS A 171 12.00 3.58 -11.94
N VAL A 172 11.17 4.62 -11.90
CA VAL A 172 10.40 4.99 -10.69
C VAL A 172 8.91 4.93 -10.99
N VAL A 173 8.16 4.17 -10.21
CA VAL A 173 6.69 4.09 -10.26
C VAL A 173 6.15 4.73 -9.01
N VAL A 174 5.23 5.67 -9.17
CA VAL A 174 4.56 6.39 -8.08
C VAL A 174 3.05 6.18 -8.23
N PRO A 175 2.45 5.27 -7.46
CA PRO A 175 1.00 5.11 -7.46
C PRO A 175 0.32 6.29 -6.77
N GLY A 176 -0.87 6.64 -7.27
CA GLY A 176 -1.78 7.52 -6.56
C GLY A 176 -2.60 6.78 -5.50
N ASN A 177 -3.40 7.53 -4.75
CA ASN A 177 -4.30 6.97 -3.75
C ASN A 177 -5.46 6.19 -4.39
N VAL A 178 -5.90 5.13 -3.72
CA VAL A 178 -7.17 4.43 -4.01
C VAL A 178 -8.39 5.32 -3.65
N PRO A 179 -9.62 4.97 -4.08
CA PRO A 179 -10.83 5.65 -3.63
C PRO A 179 -11.04 5.51 -2.11
N LEU A 180 -10.54 6.50 -1.35
CA LEU A 180 -10.59 6.51 0.11
C LEU A 180 -12.02 6.42 0.65
N GLY A 181 -12.98 7.07 -0.01
CA GLY A 181 -14.39 7.04 0.39
C GLY A 181 -15.05 5.66 0.25
N CYS A 182 -14.43 4.75 -0.50
CA CYS A 182 -14.88 3.37 -0.62
C CYS A 182 -14.17 2.42 0.36
N SER A 183 -13.21 2.90 1.15
CA SER A 183 -12.52 2.09 2.15
C SER A 183 -13.49 1.72 3.28
N ALA A 184 -13.45 0.47 3.71
CA ALA A 184 -14.27 -0.02 4.82
C ALA A 184 -13.98 0.75 6.12
N VAL A 185 -12.74 1.18 6.35
CA VAL A 185 -12.37 1.98 7.53
C VAL A 185 -13.09 3.33 7.51
N TYR A 186 -13.09 4.03 6.38
CA TYR A 186 -13.82 5.29 6.23
C TYR A 186 -15.34 5.09 6.36
N LEU A 187 -15.89 4.06 5.72
CA LEU A 187 -17.31 3.74 5.80
C LEU A 187 -17.77 3.29 7.19
N THR A 188 -16.85 2.84 8.05
CA THR A 188 -17.18 2.42 9.41
C THR A 188 -17.08 3.58 10.40
N PHE A 189 -15.98 4.33 10.35
CA PHE A 189 -15.66 5.32 11.38
C PHE A 189 -16.08 6.75 11.02
N LEU A 190 -16.27 7.03 9.74
CA LEU A 190 -16.60 8.37 9.21
C LEU A 190 -17.90 8.32 8.39
N GLN A 191 -18.80 7.40 8.74
CA GLN A 191 -20.13 7.31 8.14
C GLN A 191 -20.95 8.56 8.43
N SER A 192 -21.87 8.88 7.53
CA SER A 192 -22.85 9.96 7.64
C SER A 192 -24.26 9.39 7.60
N ASP A 193 -25.19 10.05 8.29
CA ASP A 193 -26.61 9.75 8.22
C ASP A 193 -27.27 10.35 6.96
N ASP A 194 -26.62 11.33 6.29
CA ASP A 194 -27.12 11.91 5.05
C ASP A 194 -26.72 11.04 3.84
N LYS A 195 -27.73 10.47 3.18
CA LYS A 195 -27.54 9.67 1.96
C LYS A 195 -26.87 10.45 0.82
N LYS A 196 -26.93 11.79 0.82
CA LYS A 196 -26.27 12.64 -0.19
C LYS A 196 -24.75 12.65 -0.06
N ASP A 197 -24.22 12.27 1.09
CA ASP A 197 -22.78 12.18 1.30
C ASP A 197 -22.15 10.96 0.62
N TYR A 198 -22.98 10.06 0.09
CA TYR A 198 -22.58 8.86 -0.60
C TYR A 198 -22.84 8.95 -2.10
N ASP A 199 -21.96 8.35 -2.91
CA ASP A 199 -22.23 8.11 -4.31
C ASP A 199 -23.20 6.93 -4.51
N ARG A 200 -23.56 6.66 -5.77
CA ARG A 200 -24.45 5.55 -6.15
C ARG A 200 -23.90 4.15 -5.81
N HIS A 201 -22.63 4.04 -5.44
CA HIS A 201 -21.95 2.80 -5.06
C HIS A 201 -21.73 2.69 -3.54
N GLY A 202 -22.22 3.67 -2.76
CA GLY A 202 -22.10 3.68 -1.31
C GLY A 202 -20.74 4.18 -0.81
N CYS A 203 -19.97 4.89 -1.64
CA CYS A 203 -18.70 5.49 -1.22
C CYS A 203 -18.90 6.93 -0.76
N LEU A 204 -18.16 7.37 0.27
CA LEU A 204 -18.20 8.74 0.76
C LEU A 204 -17.60 9.73 -0.25
N ASN A 205 -18.41 10.68 -0.70
CA ASN A 205 -18.07 11.66 -1.74
C ASN A 205 -16.86 12.52 -1.35
N ALA A 206 -16.83 13.02 -0.11
CA ALA A 206 -15.76 13.90 0.37
C ALA A 206 -14.37 13.24 0.30
N PHE A 207 -14.24 12.01 0.79
CA PHE A 207 -12.95 11.31 0.82
C PHE A 207 -12.53 10.80 -0.56
N ASN A 208 -13.47 10.44 -1.43
CA ASN A 208 -13.17 10.21 -2.84
C ASN A 208 -12.70 11.50 -3.55
N SER A 209 -13.31 12.65 -3.25
CA SER A 209 -12.88 13.96 -3.75
C SER A 209 -11.45 14.30 -3.30
N LEU A 210 -11.11 14.03 -2.04
CA LEU A 210 -9.75 14.17 -1.51
C LEU A 210 -8.74 13.28 -2.27
N ALA A 211 -9.05 12.00 -2.48
CA ALA A 211 -8.20 11.09 -3.24
C ALA A 211 -7.99 11.56 -4.69
N ILE A 212 -9.04 12.04 -5.34
CA ILE A 212 -8.99 12.61 -6.69
C ILE A 212 -8.08 13.85 -6.71
N ALA A 213 -8.24 14.77 -5.76
CA ALA A 213 -7.44 15.98 -5.66
C ALA A 213 -5.95 15.66 -5.46
N HIS A 214 -5.63 14.72 -4.56
CA HIS A 214 -4.27 14.20 -4.40
C HIS A 214 -3.73 13.65 -5.72
N ASN A 215 -4.47 12.78 -6.39
CA ASN A 215 -4.03 12.11 -7.61
C ASN A 215 -3.79 13.09 -8.76
N GLN A 216 -4.65 14.09 -8.92
CA GLN A 216 -4.48 15.13 -9.93
C GLN A 216 -3.21 15.97 -9.69
N GLN A 217 -2.99 16.39 -8.43
CA GLN A 217 -1.79 17.14 -8.07
C GLN A 217 -0.52 16.29 -8.20
N LEU A 218 -0.59 15.01 -7.85
CA LEU A 218 0.52 14.06 -8.03
C LEU A 218 0.88 13.92 -9.50
N VAL A 219 -0.09 13.71 -10.40
CA VAL A 219 0.16 13.61 -11.85
C VAL A 219 0.85 14.87 -12.38
N ALA A 220 0.39 16.05 -11.95
CA ALA A 220 1.00 17.32 -12.34
C ALA A 220 2.45 17.46 -11.81
N ALA A 221 2.70 17.07 -10.57
CA ALA A 221 4.03 17.07 -9.97
C ALA A 221 5.00 16.10 -10.68
N LEU A 222 4.55 14.87 -10.94
CA LEU A 222 5.34 13.88 -11.68
C LEU A 222 5.66 14.35 -13.10
N ALA A 223 4.76 15.11 -13.76
CA ALA A 223 5.04 15.71 -15.06
C ALA A 223 6.17 16.76 -14.98
N LYS A 224 6.24 17.55 -13.90
CA LYS A 224 7.36 18.47 -13.64
C LYS A 224 8.66 17.71 -13.41
N LEU A 225 8.64 16.65 -12.59
CA LEU A 225 9.83 15.83 -12.31
C LEU A 225 10.38 15.14 -13.56
N ARG A 226 9.52 14.64 -14.46
CA ARG A 226 9.96 14.07 -15.76
C ARG A 226 10.74 15.08 -16.60
N ARG A 227 10.35 16.36 -16.59
CA ARG A 227 11.06 17.42 -17.30
C ARG A 227 12.38 17.76 -16.64
N ALA A 228 12.42 17.78 -15.30
CA ALA A 228 13.63 18.06 -14.53
C ALA A 228 14.66 16.92 -14.59
N HIS A 229 14.20 15.68 -14.77
CA HIS A 229 15.05 14.50 -14.76
C HIS A 229 14.83 13.62 -16.01
N PRO A 230 15.20 14.08 -17.21
CA PRO A 230 14.97 13.35 -18.46
C PRO A 230 15.69 12.00 -18.54
N GLN A 231 16.73 11.78 -17.73
CA GLN A 231 17.42 10.51 -17.58
C GLN A 231 16.62 9.43 -16.84
N ALA A 232 15.57 9.81 -16.10
CA ALA A 232 14.75 8.90 -15.31
C ALA A 232 13.38 8.67 -15.97
N ARG A 233 12.94 7.42 -15.96
CA ARG A 233 11.58 7.01 -16.33
C ARG A 233 10.69 7.01 -15.09
N ILE A 234 10.08 8.16 -14.82
CA ILE A 234 9.11 8.34 -13.74
C ILE A 234 7.71 8.02 -14.26
N MET A 235 6.97 7.12 -13.62
CA MET A 235 5.70 6.56 -14.08
C MET A 235 4.63 6.74 -13.01
N TYR A 236 3.42 7.10 -13.42
CA TYR A 236 2.25 7.16 -12.54
C TYR A 236 1.50 5.83 -12.62
N ALA A 237 1.10 5.27 -11.48
CA ALA A 237 0.20 4.13 -11.43
C ALA A 237 -1.19 4.55 -10.91
N ASP A 238 -2.20 4.41 -11.75
CA ASP A 238 -3.57 4.85 -11.46
C ASP A 238 -4.32 3.79 -10.64
N TYR A 239 -3.96 3.69 -9.36
CA TYR A 239 -4.60 2.77 -8.42
C TYR A 239 -6.07 3.10 -8.21
N TYR A 240 -6.44 4.39 -8.26
CA TYR A 240 -7.83 4.82 -8.15
C TYR A 240 -8.71 4.16 -9.22
N LYS A 241 -8.38 4.31 -10.51
CA LYS A 241 -9.17 3.72 -11.58
C LYS A 241 -9.12 2.20 -11.56
N ALA A 242 -7.99 1.60 -11.19
CA ALA A 242 -7.89 0.15 -11.04
C ALA A 242 -8.86 -0.34 -9.96
N ALA A 243 -8.88 0.30 -8.80
CA ALA A 243 -9.76 -0.04 -7.69
C ALA A 243 -11.24 0.20 -8.01
N MET A 244 -11.59 1.32 -8.66
CA MET A 244 -12.98 1.60 -9.02
C MET A 244 -13.59 0.56 -9.97
N ARG A 245 -12.79 -0.12 -10.81
CA ARG A 245 -13.31 -1.22 -11.65
C ARG A 245 -13.87 -2.36 -10.82
N PHE A 246 -13.25 -2.65 -9.68
CA PHE A 246 -13.73 -3.65 -8.74
C PHE A 246 -15.04 -3.25 -8.08
N ILE A 247 -15.21 -1.97 -7.79
CA ILE A 247 -16.43 -1.42 -7.17
C ILE A 247 -17.58 -1.38 -8.18
N TYR A 248 -17.30 -0.99 -9.43
CA TYR A 248 -18.32 -0.87 -10.47
C TYR A 248 -18.79 -2.20 -11.04
N ALA A 249 -17.89 -3.18 -11.17
CA ALA A 249 -18.18 -4.45 -11.82
C ALA A 249 -17.56 -5.65 -11.07
N PRO A 250 -17.89 -5.84 -9.78
CA PRO A 250 -17.25 -6.86 -8.95
C PRO A 250 -17.43 -8.28 -9.50
N ALA A 251 -18.56 -8.56 -10.16
CA ALA A 251 -18.84 -9.86 -10.79
C ALA A 251 -17.84 -10.26 -11.89
N HIS A 252 -17.14 -9.29 -12.52
CA HIS A 252 -16.10 -9.58 -13.51
C HIS A 252 -14.82 -10.13 -12.88
N PHE A 253 -14.64 -9.93 -11.58
CA PHE A 253 -13.39 -10.25 -10.90
C PHE A 253 -13.54 -11.35 -9.85
N GLY A 254 -14.73 -11.93 -9.72
CA GLY A 254 -15.00 -13.00 -8.77
C GLY A 254 -16.46 -13.02 -8.34
N LYS A 255 -16.78 -13.91 -7.40
CA LYS A 255 -18.11 -13.94 -6.78
C LYS A 255 -18.14 -12.96 -5.61
N LEU A 256 -19.08 -12.03 -5.65
CA LEU A 256 -19.46 -11.28 -4.45
C LEU A 256 -20.08 -12.25 -3.45
N GLN A 257 -19.47 -12.36 -2.28
CA GLN A 257 -20.05 -13.13 -1.19
C GLN A 257 -20.84 -12.16 -0.30
N ASN A 258 -22.17 -12.29 -0.29
CA ASN A 258 -23.04 -11.55 0.63
C ASN A 258 -22.81 -12.09 2.05
N LEU A 259 -22.05 -11.37 2.86
CA LEU A 259 -21.86 -11.69 4.27
C LEU A 259 -23.02 -11.07 5.06
N LYS A 260 -24.08 -11.86 5.32
CA LYS A 260 -25.21 -11.42 6.14
C LYS A 260 -24.74 -11.16 7.59
N THR A 261 -24.95 -9.92 8.00
CA THR A 261 -24.97 -9.35 9.36
C THR A 261 -25.60 -10.28 10.40
N ASN A 262 -24.86 -10.67 11.46
CA ASN A 262 -25.46 -10.99 12.77
C ASN A 262 -24.49 -11.25 13.95
N THR A 263 -23.30 -10.65 14.00
CA THR A 263 -22.53 -10.66 15.25
C THR A 263 -21.64 -9.43 15.33
N TYR A 264 -21.81 -8.66 16.41
CA TYR A 264 -20.97 -7.54 16.82
C TYR A 264 -19.56 -8.05 17.16
N HIS A 265 -18.80 -8.43 16.14
CA HIS A 265 -17.36 -8.57 16.18
C HIS A 265 -16.81 -7.87 14.94
N PHE A 266 -16.00 -6.86 15.22
CA PHE A 266 -15.21 -6.00 14.33
C PHE A 266 -14.24 -6.80 13.44
N ALA A 267 -14.79 -7.67 12.61
CA ALA A 267 -14.08 -8.70 11.90
C ALA A 267 -14.34 -8.51 10.40
N TRP A 268 -13.39 -7.82 9.78
CA TRP A 268 -12.86 -8.26 8.48
C TRP A 268 -13.69 -7.97 7.23
N PHE A 269 -13.73 -6.70 6.83
CA PHE A 269 -13.69 -6.34 5.41
C PHE A 269 -12.27 -6.55 4.86
N TRP A 270 -11.79 -7.80 4.90
CA TRP A 270 -10.91 -8.28 3.85
C TRP A 270 -11.68 -8.12 2.55
N TYR A 271 -11.19 -7.37 1.56
CA TYR A 271 -11.36 -7.65 0.13
C TYR A 271 -11.20 -6.43 -0.79
N VAL A 272 -11.05 -5.20 -0.30
CA VAL A 272 -10.83 -4.06 -1.23
C VAL A 272 -9.38 -4.02 -1.73
N GLY A 273 -8.41 -4.46 -0.93
CA GLY A 273 -7.05 -4.79 -1.38
C GLY A 273 -6.91 -6.19 -2.00
N GLN A 274 -8.01 -6.93 -2.08
CA GLN A 274 -8.08 -8.37 -2.35
C GLN A 274 -9.20 -8.66 -3.34
N VAL A 275 -9.36 -7.86 -4.40
CA VAL A 275 -9.99 -8.45 -5.58
C VAL A 275 -9.05 -9.49 -6.16
N PHE A 276 -9.21 -10.70 -5.62
CA PHE A 276 -8.91 -12.00 -6.17
C PHE A 276 -7.63 -12.09 -7.01
N ILE A 277 -6.50 -12.36 -6.34
CA ILE A 277 -5.54 -13.36 -6.83
C ILE A 277 -5.30 -14.39 -5.72
N GLY A 278 -6.40 -14.84 -5.10
CA GLY A 278 -6.48 -16.05 -4.30
C GLY A 278 -7.16 -17.14 -5.14
N SER A 279 -6.36 -18.10 -5.61
CA SER A 279 -6.80 -19.36 -6.25
C SER A 279 -7.50 -19.30 -7.61
N VAL A 280 -7.26 -18.27 -8.44
CA VAL A 280 -7.28 -18.49 -9.89
C VAL A 280 -5.88 -18.93 -10.30
N ARG A 281 -5.69 -20.23 -10.57
CA ARG A 281 -4.56 -20.68 -11.39
C ARG A 281 -4.67 -19.92 -12.71
N PHE A 282 -3.81 -18.93 -12.94
CA PHE A 282 -3.55 -18.44 -14.29
C PHE A 282 -2.94 -19.61 -15.08
N LYS A 283 -3.80 -20.39 -15.73
CA LYS A 283 -3.41 -21.10 -16.94
C LYS A 283 -3.70 -20.14 -18.09
N ILE A 284 -2.71 -19.39 -18.54
CA ILE A 284 -2.64 -19.11 -19.98
C ILE A 284 -2.36 -20.46 -20.62
N LYS A 285 -3.42 -21.17 -21.00
CA LYS A 285 -3.33 -22.29 -21.94
C LYS A 285 -4.33 -22.01 -23.04
N LEU A 286 -3.79 -21.96 -24.26
CA LEU A 286 -4.53 -22.35 -25.45
C LEU A 286 -5.44 -23.56 -25.11
N LYS A 287 -6.67 -23.53 -25.64
CA LYS A 287 -7.69 -24.60 -25.64
C LYS A 287 -7.19 -25.97 -25.17
N ILE A 288 -7.91 -26.60 -24.23
CA ILE A 288 -8.43 -27.99 -24.24
C ILE A 288 -9.04 -28.35 -22.85
N ILE A 289 -10.35 -28.62 -22.87
CA ILE A 289 -11.23 -29.59 -22.15
C ILE A 289 -10.90 -30.05 -20.69
N GLY A 290 -11.90 -29.92 -19.77
CA GLY A 290 -12.41 -31.02 -18.91
C GLY A 290 -12.21 -31.04 -17.37
N LEU A 291 -13.35 -30.99 -16.60
CA LEU A 291 -13.74 -31.63 -15.29
C LEU A 291 -12.82 -31.50 -14.02
N LEU A 292 -13.19 -31.52 -12.70
CA LEU A 292 -14.38 -31.75 -11.83
C LEU A 292 -14.08 -31.31 -10.35
N GLU A 293 -15.13 -30.99 -9.55
CA GLU A 293 -15.43 -31.13 -8.06
C GLU A 293 -14.35 -31.15 -6.93
N SER A 294 -14.62 -31.08 -5.61
CA SER A 294 -15.50 -30.40 -4.62
C SER A 294 -15.03 -30.82 -3.18
N ILE A 295 -15.52 -30.20 -2.09
CA ILE A 295 -15.71 -30.71 -0.68
C ILE A 295 -15.25 -29.74 0.45
N SER A 296 -16.13 -29.65 1.46
CA SER A 296 -16.17 -28.80 2.67
C SER A 296 -15.61 -29.42 3.96
N SER A 297 -15.34 -28.61 4.99
CA SER A 297 -15.89 -28.76 6.37
C SER A 297 -15.33 -27.70 7.35
N THR A 298 -16.11 -27.37 8.38
CA THR A 298 -15.88 -26.38 9.47
C THR A 298 -15.76 -27.05 10.84
N PRO A 299 -15.14 -26.39 11.86
CA PRO A 299 -15.79 -26.31 13.18
C PRO A 299 -15.64 -24.96 13.94
N LYS A 300 -16.39 -24.88 15.06
CA LYS A 300 -16.85 -23.76 15.93
C LYS A 300 -15.77 -23.07 16.81
N ILE A 301 -16.07 -21.84 17.28
CA ILE A 301 -15.28 -21.04 18.26
C ILE A 301 -16.20 -20.38 19.32
N GLU A 302 -15.75 -20.34 20.59
CA GLU A 302 -16.30 -19.59 21.75
C GLU A 302 -15.66 -18.19 21.93
N PRO A 303 -16.29 -17.23 22.65
CA PRO A 303 -15.99 -15.81 22.52
C PRO A 303 -14.96 -15.28 23.52
N PHE A 304 -14.07 -14.38 23.06
CA PHE A 304 -13.26 -13.51 23.91
C PHE A 304 -13.32 -12.07 23.39
N TYR A 305 -13.72 -11.14 24.26
CA TYR A 305 -13.77 -9.69 24.04
C TYR A 305 -12.36 -9.07 24.04
N SER A 306 -12.06 -8.15 23.11
CA SER A 306 -11.12 -7.03 23.32
C SER A 306 -11.12 -6.02 22.17
N ASN A 307 -11.15 -4.73 22.54
CA ASN A 307 -11.02 -3.54 21.69
C ASN A 307 -9.65 -3.46 21.01
N SER A 308 -9.58 -3.49 19.67
CA SER A 308 -8.48 -2.92 18.84
C SER A 308 -8.59 -3.39 17.39
N VAL A 309 -9.24 -2.62 16.51
CA VAL A 309 -9.28 -2.95 15.07
C VAL A 309 -9.11 -1.70 14.22
N LEU A 310 -7.87 -1.47 13.79
CA LEU A 310 -7.51 -0.53 12.74
C LEU A 310 -6.35 -1.20 11.99
N ALA A 311 -6.60 -1.80 10.82
CA ALA A 311 -5.55 -2.11 9.85
C ALA A 311 -6.13 -2.38 8.46
N GLU A 312 -6.27 -1.33 7.67
CA GLU A 312 -6.17 -1.44 6.21
C GLU A 312 -5.20 -0.35 5.77
N LEU A 313 -3.92 -0.67 5.63
CA LEU A 313 -2.92 0.29 5.19
C LEU A 313 -1.94 -0.41 4.24
N ILE A 314 -2.15 -0.27 2.93
CA ILE A 314 -1.30 -0.83 1.87
C ILE A 314 -0.34 0.27 1.42
N TYR A 315 0.96 0.17 1.72
CA TYR A 315 1.97 1.20 1.39
C TYR A 315 3.31 0.55 1.01
N PHE A 316 4.00 1.01 -0.04
CA PHE A 316 5.26 0.39 -0.49
C PHE A 316 6.35 1.37 -0.94
N PHE A 317 7.52 1.36 -0.30
CA PHE A 317 8.76 1.81 -0.96
C PHE A 317 9.68 0.59 -1.21
N MET A 318 10.11 0.36 -2.44
CA MET A 318 10.92 -0.82 -2.79
C MET A 318 11.88 -0.60 -3.95
N VAL A 319 12.93 -1.43 -3.99
CA VAL A 319 13.90 -1.53 -5.08
C VAL A 319 14.06 -3.00 -5.45
N GLY A 320 14.01 -3.36 -6.74
CA GLY A 320 14.28 -4.75 -7.18
C GLY A 320 15.00 -4.79 -8.53
N SER A 321 16.10 -5.55 -8.61
CA SER A 321 16.96 -5.67 -9.81
C SER A 321 17.05 -7.11 -10.31
N LYS A 322 17.10 -7.30 -11.63
CA LYS A 322 17.49 -8.57 -12.25
C LYS A 322 18.99 -8.54 -12.54
N ASN A 323 19.71 -9.59 -12.14
CA ASN A 323 21.10 -9.80 -12.58
C ASN A 323 21.14 -10.04 -14.10
#